data_AF-A0A529HU99-F1
#
_entry.id   AF-A0A529HU99-F1
#
_cell.length_a   1.000
_cell.length_b   1.000
_cell.length_c   1.000
_cell.angle_alpha   90.00
_cell.angle_beta   90.00
_cell.angle_gamma   90.00
#
_symmetry.space_group_name_H-M   'P 1'
#
loop_
_entity.id
_entity.type
_entity.pdbx_description
1 polymer ?
#
loop_
_entity_poly.entity_id
_entity_poly.type
_entity_poly.pdbx_seq_one_letter_code
_entity_poly.pdbx_strand_id
1 'polypeptide(L)' 'VIGRARAPNIFYAFGHGHLGLTQAAATGRLIRDLVLGQTPPVDLAPFGPQRF' A
#
# COMPACT_ATOMS: atom_id res chain seq x y z
N VAL A 1 4.14 2.08 4.92
CA VAL A 1 3.99 3.01 3.78
C VAL A 1 3.40 2.22 2.64
N ILE A 2 2.15 2.51 2.30
CA ILE A 2 1.39 1.84 1.24
C ILE A 2 0.72 2.92 0.39
N GLY A 3 0.92 2.89 -0.93
CA GLY A 3 0.30 3.88 -1.81
C GLY A 3 1.07 4.11 -3.11
N ARG A 4 0.59 5.05 -3.94
CA ARG A 4 1.29 5.46 -5.16
C ARG A 4 2.51 6.31 -4.84
N ALA A 5 3.58 6.06 -5.58
CA ALA A 5 4.73 6.97 -5.63
C ALA A 5 4.37 8.26 -6.37
N ARG A 6 5.26 9.26 -6.30
CA ARG A 6 5.16 10.47 -7.13
C ARG A 6 5.40 10.15 -8.62
N ALA A 7 6.22 9.14 -8.91
CA ALA A 7 6.43 8.66 -10.27
C ALA A 7 5.24 7.80 -10.76
N PRO A 8 4.86 7.90 -12.05
CA PRO A 8 3.75 7.12 -12.59
C PRO A 8 4.05 5.62 -12.53
N ASN A 9 2.99 4.81 -12.35
CA ASN A 9 3.05 3.34 -12.36
C ASN A 9 3.97 2.70 -11.31
N ILE A 10 4.41 3.45 -10.29
CA ILE A 10 5.19 2.93 -9.15
C ILE A 10 4.33 2.94 -7.89
N PHE A 11 4.40 1.85 -7.13
CA PHE A 11 3.66 1.65 -5.89
C PHE A 11 4.61 1.26 -4.76
N TYR A 12 4.35 1.78 -3.57
CA TYR A 12 5.08 1.48 -2.34
C TYR A 12 4.29 0.51 -1.48
N ALA A 13 4.99 -0.46 -0.90
CA ALA A 13 4.45 -1.47 0.01
C ALA A 13 5.51 -1.92 1.03
N PHE A 14 5.99 -1.01 1.86
CA PHE A 14 7.09 -1.28 2.81
C PHE A 14 6.81 -0.71 4.20
N GLY A 15 7.72 -0.99 5.14
CA GLY A 15 7.64 -0.45 6.51
C GLY A 15 6.69 -1.23 7.43
N HIS A 16 6.51 -2.53 7.18
CA HIS A 16 5.71 -3.44 8.02
C HIS A 16 6.48 -3.97 9.25
N GLY A 17 7.78 -3.70 9.34
CA GLY A 17 8.63 -4.19 10.43
C GLY A 17 8.60 -5.72 10.55
N HIS A 18 8.60 -6.22 11.79
CA HIS A 18 8.57 -7.66 12.10
C HIS A 18 7.24 -8.35 11.73
N LEU A 19 6.17 -7.58 11.45
CA LEU A 19 4.86 -8.12 11.06
C LEU A 19 4.68 -8.28 9.55
N GLY A 20 5.74 -8.06 8.76
CA GLY A 20 5.66 -8.10 7.29
C GLY A 20 5.11 -9.41 6.73
N LEU A 21 5.54 -10.56 7.26
CA LEU A 21 5.04 -11.87 6.81
C LEU A 21 3.55 -12.04 7.14
N THR A 22 3.15 -11.75 8.38
CA THR A 22 1.76 -11.83 8.83
C THR A 22 0.82 -10.96 7.98
N GLN A 23 1.30 -9.80 7.53
CA GLN A 23 0.50 -8.83 6.77
C GLN A 23 0.60 -9.00 5.24
N ALA A 24 1.47 -9.89 4.74
CA ALA A 24 1.82 -9.96 3.32
C ALA A 24 0.59 -10.14 2.40
N ALA A 25 -0.31 -11.06 2.76
CA ALA A 25 -1.52 -11.34 1.98
C ALA A 25 -2.46 -10.13 1.91
N ALA A 26 -2.65 -9.43 3.04
CA ALA A 26 -3.47 -8.23 3.10
C ALA A 26 -2.85 -7.10 2.26
N THR A 27 -1.56 -6.83 2.44
CA THR A 27 -0.83 -5.82 1.67
C THR A 27 -0.87 -6.11 0.17
N GLY A 28 -0.72 -7.37 -0.25
CA GLY A 28 -0.82 -7.77 -1.65
C GLY A 28 -2.19 -7.44 -2.26
N ARG A 29 -3.28 -7.67 -1.50
CA ARG A 29 -4.64 -7.33 -1.93
C ARG A 29 -4.82 -5.82 -2.10
N LEU A 30 -4.28 -5.01 -1.18
CA LEU A 30 -4.31 -3.56 -1.28
C LEU A 30 -3.54 -3.05 -2.51
N ILE A 31 -2.36 -3.62 -2.77
CA ILE A 31 -1.54 -3.24 -3.93
C ILE A 31 -2.21 -3.62 -5.25
N ARG A 32 -2.82 -4.80 -5.34
CA ARG A 32 -3.62 -5.20 -6.49
C ARG A 32 -4.69 -4.15 -6.79
N ASP A 33 -5.45 -3.73 -5.78
CA ASP A 33 -6.55 -2.78 -5.97
C ASP A 33 -6.02 -1.43 -6.47
N LEU A 34 -4.92 -0.94 -5.89
CA LEU A 34 -4.26 0.29 -6.35
C LEU A 34 -3.74 0.20 -7.79
N VAL A 35 -3.14 -0.94 -8.16
CA VAL A 35 -2.63 -1.19 -9.52
C VAL A 35 -3.77 -1.22 -10.54
N LEU A 36 -4.90 -1.86 -10.20
CA LEU A 36 -6.08 -1.97 -11.06
C LEU A 36 -6.98 -0.72 -11.04
N GLY A 37 -6.62 0.32 -10.30
CA GLY A 37 -7.43 1.54 -10.17
C GLY A 37 -8.73 1.33 -9.38
N GLN A 38 -8.80 0.27 -8.58
CA GLN A 38 -9.95 -0.05 -7.73
C GLN A 38 -9.83 0.60 -6.36
N THR A 39 -10.98 0.86 -5.73
CA THR A 39 -11.02 1.38 -4.36
C THR A 39 -10.63 0.29 -3.37
N PRO A 40 -9.56 0.46 -2.56
CA PRO A 40 -9.20 -0.52 -1.55
C PRO A 40 -10.27 -0.64 -0.45
N PRO A 41 -10.38 -1.79 0.24
CA PRO A 41 -11.39 -2.02 1.28
C PRO A 41 -11.18 -1.23 2.58
N VAL A 42 -10.05 -0.52 2.71
CA VAL A 42 -9.70 0.31 3.87
C VAL A 42 -9.11 1.64 3.41
N ASP A 43 -9.30 2.70 4.19
CA ASP A 43 -8.64 3.99 3.91
C ASP A 43 -7.12 3.86 4.09
N LEU A 44 -6.39 4.23 3.04
CA LEU A 44 -4.93 4.17 3.01
C LEU A 44 -4.26 5.48 3.37
N ALA A 45 -4.99 6.58 3.59
CA ALA A 45 -4.43 7.86 3.97
C ALA A 45 -3.48 7.77 5.20
N PRO A 46 -3.81 7.03 6.29
CA PRO A 46 -2.91 6.87 7.44
C PRO A 46 -1.62 6.10 7.14
N PHE A 47 -1.57 5.38 6.01
CA PHE A 47 -0.43 4.56 5.59
C PHE A 47 0.31 5.17 4.38
N GLY A 48 -0.22 6.26 3.82
CA GLY A 48 0.27 6.89 2.61
C GLY A 48 1.70 7.45 2.73
N PRO A 49 2.42 7.62 1.62
CA PRO A 49 3.78 8.17 1.62
C PRO A 49 3.86 9.64 2.03
N GLN A 50 2.76 10.41 1.99
CA GLN A 50 2.70 11.83 2.34
C GLN A 50 2.44 12.09 3.84
N ARG A 51 2.38 11.05 4.68
CA ARG A 51 2.11 11.18 6.12
C ARG A 51 3.32 11.61 6.97
N PHE A 52 4.43 11.86 6.30
CA PHE A 52 5.71 12.36 6.83
C PHE A 52 6.15 13.52 5.96
#